data_AF-A0A2K6NN63-F1
#
_entry.id   AF-A0A2K6NN63-F1
#
_cell.length_a   1.000
_cell.length_b   1.000
_cell.length_c   1.000
_cell.angle_alpha   90.00
_cell.angle_beta   90.00
_cell.angle_gamma   90.00
#
_symmetry.space_group_name_H-M   'P 1'
#
loop_
_entity.id
_entity.type
_entity.pdbx_description
1 polymer ?
#
loop_
_entity_poly.entity_id
_entity_poly.type
_entity_poly.pdbx_seq_one_letter_code
_entity_poly.pdbx_strand_id
1 'polypeptide(L)'
;DNLREGAEQKVVFITGRVHPGETPSSFVCQGIIDFLVSQHPIARVLREYLVFKIAPMLNPDGVYLGNYRCSLMGFDLNRHWLDPSPWVHPTLHGVKQLIVQMYNDPKTSLEFYIDIHAHSTMMNGFMYGNIFEDEERFQRQAIFPKLLCQNAEDFSYSSTSFNRDAVKAGTGRRFLGGLLDHTSYCYTLEVSFYSYIISGTTAAVPYTEEAYMKLGRNVARTFLDYYRLNPMVEKVAIPMPRLRNKEIEVQRRKEKSPPYKHPLLRGPASNYPNGKGDKKSSVNHKDPSNPF
;
A
#
# COMPACT_ATOMS: atom_id res chain seq x y z
N ASP A 1 -0.30 -17.82 -21.17
CA ASP A 1 -1.36 -17.92 -20.15
C ASP A 1 -0.92 -18.80 -19.00
N ASN A 2 -0.93 -18.28 -17.77
CA ASN A 2 -0.43 -19.00 -16.57
C ASN A 2 -1.53 -19.83 -15.87
N LEU A 3 -2.79 -19.64 -16.25
CA LEU A 3 -3.91 -20.40 -15.68
C LEU A 3 -4.15 -21.68 -16.49
N ARG A 4 -4.60 -22.73 -15.80
CA ARG A 4 -5.00 -23.99 -16.44
C ARG A 4 -6.16 -23.73 -17.40
N GLU A 5 -6.07 -24.29 -18.59
CA GLU A 5 -7.11 -24.18 -19.60
C GLU A 5 -8.45 -24.72 -19.06
N GLY A 6 -9.52 -23.92 -19.19
CA GLY A 6 -10.86 -24.25 -18.66
C GLY A 6 -11.10 -23.94 -17.18
N ALA A 7 -10.10 -23.44 -16.43
CA ALA A 7 -10.31 -23.00 -15.06
C ALA A 7 -10.94 -21.60 -14.99
N GLU A 8 -11.81 -21.39 -14.00
CA GLU A 8 -12.31 -20.05 -13.64
C GLU A 8 -11.16 -19.13 -13.22
N GLN A 9 -11.15 -17.91 -13.75
CA GLN A 9 -10.13 -16.90 -13.51
C GLN A 9 -10.53 -16.02 -12.33
N LYS A 10 -9.87 -16.23 -11.18
CA LYS A 10 -10.08 -15.40 -9.99
C LYS A 10 -9.28 -14.10 -10.12
N VAL A 11 -9.98 -12.98 -10.22
CA VAL A 11 -9.40 -11.67 -10.48
C VAL A 11 -9.33 -10.84 -9.22
N VAL A 12 -8.16 -10.25 -9.00
CA VAL A 12 -7.93 -9.17 -8.04
C VAL A 12 -7.64 -7.91 -8.85
N PHE A 13 -8.53 -6.92 -8.77
CA PHE A 13 -8.38 -5.64 -9.44
C PHE A 13 -7.86 -4.58 -8.46
N ILE A 14 -6.80 -3.87 -8.86
CA ILE A 14 -6.15 -2.86 -8.03
C ILE A 14 -6.02 -1.57 -8.83
N THR A 15 -6.45 -0.46 -8.24
CA THR A 15 -6.26 0.89 -8.78
C THR A 15 -5.45 1.75 -7.82
N GLY A 16 -4.72 2.73 -8.36
CA GLY A 16 -3.99 3.71 -7.56
C GLY A 16 -3.99 5.09 -8.21
N ARG A 17 -3.58 6.10 -7.43
CA ARG A 17 -3.42 7.50 -7.86
C ARG A 17 -4.61 8.06 -8.65
N VAL A 18 -5.83 7.88 -8.14
CA VAL A 18 -7.00 8.62 -8.64
C VAL A 18 -6.93 10.10 -8.24
N HIS A 19 -6.48 10.38 -7.02
CA HIS A 19 -6.04 11.70 -6.62
C HIS A 19 -4.53 11.83 -6.89
N PRO A 20 -4.09 12.86 -7.64
CA PRO A 20 -2.70 12.91 -8.07
C PRO A 20 -1.68 13.19 -6.97
N GLY A 21 -2.03 13.93 -5.93
CA GLY A 21 -1.13 14.30 -4.83
C GLY A 21 -0.81 13.16 -3.86
N GLU A 22 -1.51 12.03 -3.97
CA GLU A 22 -1.37 10.87 -3.09
C GLU A 22 -0.19 9.98 -3.52
N THR A 23 1.01 10.55 -3.54
CA THR A 23 2.24 9.83 -3.93
C THR A 23 2.52 8.53 -3.16
N PRO A 24 2.16 8.38 -1.86
CA PRO A 24 2.28 7.08 -1.17
C PRO A 24 1.59 5.92 -1.89
N SER A 25 0.44 6.19 -2.54
CA SER A 25 -0.31 5.19 -3.32
C SER A 25 0.54 4.54 -4.41
N SER A 26 1.42 5.31 -5.07
CA SER A 26 2.33 4.78 -6.08
C SER A 26 3.37 3.83 -5.50
N PHE A 27 3.94 4.14 -4.34
CA PHE A 27 4.94 3.28 -3.71
C PHE A 27 4.31 1.98 -3.16
N VAL A 28 3.11 2.05 -2.59
CA VAL A 28 2.36 0.85 -2.21
C VAL A 28 2.07 -0.01 -3.45
N CYS A 29 1.59 0.60 -4.54
CA CYS A 29 1.33 -0.10 -5.79
C CYS A 29 2.60 -0.72 -6.40
N GLN A 30 3.73 0.01 -6.35
CA GLN A 30 5.04 -0.48 -6.79
C GLN A 30 5.45 -1.72 -6.01
N GLY A 31 5.32 -1.69 -4.67
CA GLY A 31 5.62 -2.84 -3.82
C GLY A 31 4.76 -4.07 -4.13
N ILE A 32 3.48 -3.88 -4.46
CA ILE A 32 2.59 -4.96 -4.94
C ILE A 32 3.14 -5.55 -6.23
N ILE A 33 3.40 -4.71 -7.24
CA ILE A 33 3.87 -5.15 -8.57
C ILE A 33 5.22 -5.88 -8.44
N ASP A 34 6.19 -5.29 -7.76
CA ASP A 34 7.54 -5.84 -7.61
C ASP A 34 7.52 -7.21 -6.94
N PHE A 35 6.71 -7.37 -5.89
CA PHE A 35 6.53 -8.68 -5.29
C PHE A 35 5.87 -9.67 -6.25
N LEU A 36 4.78 -9.27 -6.90
CA LEU A 36 4.01 -10.12 -7.80
C LEU A 36 4.79 -10.53 -9.04
N VAL A 37 5.79 -9.78 -9.52
CA VAL A 37 6.64 -10.18 -10.65
C VAL A 37 7.93 -10.89 -10.21
N SER A 38 8.24 -10.88 -8.91
CA SER A 38 9.45 -11.51 -8.39
C SER A 38 9.44 -13.04 -8.50
N GLN A 39 10.62 -13.62 -8.25
CA GLN A 39 10.83 -15.06 -8.13
C GLN A 39 10.44 -15.62 -6.75
N HIS A 40 9.84 -14.79 -5.88
CA HIS A 40 9.44 -15.24 -4.55
C HIS A 40 8.45 -16.41 -4.68
N PRO A 41 8.62 -17.52 -3.93
CA PRO A 41 7.78 -18.71 -4.10
C PRO A 41 6.28 -18.44 -3.89
N ILE A 42 5.92 -17.57 -2.93
CA ILE A 42 4.53 -17.11 -2.75
C ILE A 42 4.01 -16.39 -3.99
N ALA A 43 4.80 -15.48 -4.58
CA ALA A 43 4.38 -14.73 -5.75
C ALA A 43 4.14 -15.65 -6.96
N ARG A 44 4.98 -16.67 -7.15
CA ARG A 44 4.78 -17.71 -8.17
C ARG A 44 3.45 -18.42 -7.99
N VAL A 45 3.16 -18.87 -6.77
CA VAL A 45 1.90 -19.54 -6.43
C VAL A 45 0.71 -18.61 -6.67
N LEU A 46 0.78 -17.34 -6.26
CA LEU A 46 -0.29 -16.38 -6.53
C LEU A 46 -0.54 -16.21 -8.04
N ARG A 47 0.51 -16.13 -8.87
CA ARG A 47 0.39 -16.04 -10.33
C ARG A 47 -0.15 -17.30 -11.01
N GLU A 48 -0.08 -18.46 -10.35
CA GLU A 48 -0.63 -19.73 -10.85
C GLU A 48 -2.13 -19.86 -10.61
N TYR A 49 -2.69 -19.15 -9.62
CA TYR A 49 -4.10 -19.31 -9.21
C TYR A 49 -4.94 -18.04 -9.33
N LEU A 50 -4.30 -16.86 -9.38
CA LEU A 50 -4.97 -15.57 -9.42
C LEU A 50 -4.50 -14.74 -10.62
N VAL A 51 -5.41 -13.90 -11.10
CA VAL A 51 -5.14 -12.88 -12.11
C VAL A 51 -5.16 -11.52 -11.44
N PHE A 52 -4.03 -10.84 -11.43
CA PHE A 52 -3.95 -9.47 -10.95
C PHE A 52 -4.13 -8.51 -12.13
N LYS A 53 -5.11 -7.61 -12.03
CA LYS A 53 -5.32 -6.49 -12.95
C LYS A 53 -5.01 -5.21 -12.21
N ILE A 54 -3.97 -4.49 -12.64
CA ILE A 54 -3.46 -3.34 -11.90
C ILE A 54 -3.45 -2.12 -12.82
N ALA A 55 -4.19 -1.08 -12.46
CA ALA A 55 -4.09 0.25 -13.04
C ALA A 55 -3.35 1.15 -12.04
N PRO A 56 -2.01 1.27 -12.15
CA PRO A 56 -1.18 1.90 -11.11
C PRO A 56 -1.43 3.41 -10.97
N MET A 57 -2.03 4.03 -12.00
CA MET A 57 -2.31 5.45 -12.03
C MET A 57 -3.56 5.75 -12.83
N LEU A 58 -4.62 6.19 -12.13
CA LEU A 58 -5.88 6.60 -12.76
C LEU A 58 -5.87 8.06 -13.24
N ASN A 59 -4.95 8.91 -12.76
CA ASN A 59 -4.92 10.33 -13.10
C ASN A 59 -3.54 10.82 -13.55
N PRO A 60 -3.00 10.29 -14.66
CA PRO A 60 -1.65 10.66 -15.13
C PRO A 60 -1.51 12.16 -15.43
N ASP A 61 -2.52 12.79 -16.03
CA ASP A 61 -2.46 14.21 -16.37
C ASP A 61 -2.41 15.10 -15.12
N GLY A 62 -3.23 14.80 -14.12
CA GLY A 62 -3.20 15.50 -12.84
C GLY A 62 -1.86 15.33 -12.12
N VAL A 63 -1.21 14.17 -12.27
CA VAL A 63 0.12 13.92 -11.70
C VAL A 63 1.16 14.77 -12.40
N TYR A 64 1.17 14.76 -13.74
CA TYR A 64 2.09 15.56 -14.54
C TYR A 64 2.00 17.06 -14.21
N LEU A 65 0.79 17.56 -13.99
CA LEU A 65 0.54 18.97 -13.63
C LEU A 65 0.84 19.32 -12.18
N GLY A 66 1.10 18.34 -11.30
CA GLY A 66 1.28 18.60 -9.87
C GLY A 66 -0.01 18.96 -9.13
N ASN A 67 -1.17 18.54 -9.63
CA ASN A 67 -2.44 18.70 -8.91
C ASN A 67 -2.43 17.87 -7.62
N TYR A 68 -3.19 18.29 -6.60
CA TYR A 68 -3.38 17.46 -5.41
C TYR A 68 -4.53 16.46 -5.58
N ARG A 69 -5.70 16.92 -6.01
CA ARG A 69 -6.94 16.11 -5.95
C ARG A 69 -7.59 15.84 -7.31
N CYS A 70 -7.51 16.78 -8.23
CA CYS A 70 -8.34 16.78 -9.44
C CYS A 70 -7.58 16.39 -10.71
N SER A 71 -8.32 15.96 -11.73
CA SER A 71 -7.83 15.79 -13.11
C SER A 71 -7.44 17.11 -13.77
N LEU A 72 -6.91 17.04 -15.00
CA LEU A 72 -6.63 18.21 -15.86
C LEU A 72 -7.81 19.18 -15.95
N MET A 73 -9.03 18.65 -16.02
CA MET A 73 -10.26 19.44 -16.18
C MET A 73 -10.86 19.89 -14.83
N GLY A 74 -10.18 19.66 -13.71
CA GLY A 74 -10.63 20.09 -12.39
C GLY A 74 -11.61 19.15 -11.67
N PHE A 75 -11.84 17.94 -12.20
CA PHE A 75 -12.76 16.96 -11.59
C PHE A 75 -12.08 16.05 -10.56
N ASP A 76 -12.75 15.82 -9.43
CA ASP A 76 -12.40 14.72 -8.49
C ASP A 76 -12.91 13.40 -9.09
N LEU A 77 -12.02 12.67 -9.77
CA LEU A 77 -12.37 11.42 -10.46
C LEU A 77 -13.05 10.39 -9.52
N ASN A 78 -12.71 10.38 -8.23
CA ASN A 78 -13.34 9.48 -7.26
C ASN A 78 -14.72 9.97 -6.78
N ARG A 79 -15.38 10.85 -7.54
CA ARG A 79 -16.81 11.19 -7.43
C ARG A 79 -17.62 10.84 -8.67
N HIS A 80 -16.98 10.36 -9.73
CA HIS A 80 -17.59 10.17 -11.06
C HIS A 80 -17.72 8.71 -11.49
N TRP A 81 -17.64 7.74 -10.56
CA TRP A 81 -17.80 6.32 -10.91
C TRP A 81 -19.20 5.95 -11.41
N LEU A 82 -20.24 6.69 -11.00
CA LEU A 82 -21.62 6.44 -11.41
C LEU A 82 -21.79 6.56 -12.93
N ASP A 83 -21.31 7.66 -13.51
CA ASP A 83 -21.43 7.95 -14.94
C ASP A 83 -20.18 8.69 -15.47
N PRO A 84 -19.05 7.98 -15.69
CA PRO A 84 -17.85 8.59 -16.21
C PRO A 84 -17.99 8.83 -17.71
N SER A 85 -17.88 10.09 -18.15
CA SER A 85 -17.78 10.43 -19.57
C SER A 85 -16.48 9.86 -20.20
N PRO A 86 -16.54 9.24 -21.39
CA PRO A 86 -15.35 8.79 -22.12
C PRO A 86 -14.43 9.94 -22.57
N TRP A 87 -14.95 11.18 -22.63
CA TRP A 87 -14.17 12.35 -23.02
C TRP A 87 -13.62 13.11 -21.81
N VAL A 88 -14.42 13.32 -20.76
CA VAL A 88 -13.99 14.06 -19.54
C VAL A 88 -13.18 13.18 -18.59
N HIS A 89 -13.53 11.89 -18.48
CA HIS A 89 -12.96 10.93 -17.53
C HIS A 89 -12.45 9.67 -18.24
N PRO A 90 -11.60 9.77 -19.27
CA PRO A 90 -11.25 8.64 -20.15
C PRO A 90 -10.64 7.45 -19.40
N THR A 91 -9.76 7.72 -18.42
CA THR A 91 -9.11 6.68 -17.60
C THR A 91 -10.12 5.94 -16.74
N LEU A 92 -11.01 6.66 -16.07
CA LEU A 92 -12.06 6.12 -15.22
C LEU A 92 -13.08 5.32 -16.04
N HIS A 93 -13.49 5.86 -17.20
CA HIS A 93 -14.40 5.20 -18.13
C HIS A 93 -13.79 3.88 -18.64
N GLY A 94 -12.54 3.89 -19.11
CA GLY A 94 -11.88 2.68 -19.61
C GLY A 94 -11.72 1.60 -18.53
N VAL A 95 -11.32 1.98 -17.31
CA VAL A 95 -11.20 1.04 -16.18
C VAL A 95 -12.57 0.48 -15.77
N LYS A 96 -13.61 1.32 -15.71
CA LYS A 96 -14.98 0.86 -15.44
C LYS A 96 -15.46 -0.13 -16.50
N GLN A 97 -15.23 0.16 -17.79
CA GLN A 97 -15.59 -0.76 -18.87
C GLN A 97 -14.87 -2.10 -18.75
N LEU A 98 -13.58 -2.10 -18.44
CA LEU A 98 -12.81 -3.34 -18.24
C LEU A 98 -13.34 -4.16 -17.05
N ILE A 99 -13.65 -3.50 -15.93
CA ILE A 99 -14.24 -4.15 -14.75
C ILE A 99 -15.59 -4.78 -15.10
N VAL A 100 -16.47 -4.04 -15.77
CA VAL A 100 -17.79 -4.53 -16.19
C VAL A 100 -17.66 -5.68 -17.20
N GLN A 101 -16.72 -5.59 -18.13
CA GLN A 101 -16.46 -6.67 -19.09
C GLN A 101 -16.04 -7.96 -18.38
N MET A 102 -15.12 -7.88 -17.40
CA MET A 102 -14.69 -9.04 -16.62
C MET A 102 -15.80 -9.58 -15.72
N TYR A 103 -16.60 -8.73 -15.11
CA TYR A 103 -17.73 -9.15 -14.29
C TYR A 103 -18.78 -9.92 -15.09
N ASN A 104 -18.99 -9.57 -16.36
CA ASN A 104 -19.94 -10.25 -17.24
C ASN A 104 -19.35 -11.48 -17.95
N ASP A 105 -18.05 -11.75 -17.83
CA ASP A 105 -17.44 -12.92 -18.42
C ASP A 105 -17.64 -14.14 -17.50
N PRO A 106 -18.37 -15.19 -17.94
CA PRO A 106 -18.64 -16.36 -17.09
C PRO A 106 -17.39 -17.18 -16.75
N LYS A 107 -16.25 -16.93 -17.41
CA LYS A 107 -14.96 -17.54 -17.06
C LYS A 107 -14.21 -16.77 -15.99
N THR A 108 -14.69 -15.59 -15.60
CA THR A 108 -13.99 -14.67 -14.71
C THR A 108 -14.80 -14.46 -13.43
N SER A 109 -14.12 -14.57 -12.29
CA SER A 109 -14.67 -14.27 -10.97
C SER A 109 -13.89 -13.09 -10.38
N LEU A 110 -14.51 -11.91 -10.37
CA LEU A 110 -13.90 -10.69 -9.82
C LEU A 110 -14.07 -10.63 -8.30
N GLU A 111 -13.17 -11.26 -7.55
CA GLU A 111 -13.31 -11.39 -6.10
C GLU A 111 -12.92 -10.12 -5.32
N PHE A 112 -11.98 -9.32 -5.85
CA PHE A 112 -11.49 -8.13 -5.16
C PHE A 112 -11.38 -6.90 -6.07
N TYR A 113 -11.77 -5.76 -5.53
CA TYR A 113 -11.40 -4.44 -6.02
C TYR A 113 -10.76 -3.64 -4.88
N ILE A 114 -9.53 -3.16 -5.05
CA ILE A 114 -8.80 -2.36 -4.06
C ILE A 114 -8.34 -1.06 -4.71
N ASP A 115 -8.82 0.07 -4.17
CA ASP A 115 -8.42 1.41 -4.60
C ASP A 115 -7.45 2.01 -3.58
N ILE A 116 -6.20 2.25 -3.98
CA ILE A 116 -5.12 2.70 -3.09
C ILE A 116 -5.08 4.24 -3.05
N HIS A 117 -5.22 4.80 -1.86
CA HIS A 117 -5.22 6.23 -1.54
C HIS A 117 -4.17 6.56 -0.49
N ALA A 118 -4.02 7.85 -0.19
CA ALA A 118 -3.24 8.33 0.94
C ALA A 118 -4.04 9.28 1.83
N HIS A 119 -3.82 9.18 3.14
CA HIS A 119 -4.61 9.89 4.14
C HIS A 119 -3.76 10.91 4.91
N SER A 120 -4.25 12.15 4.99
CA SER A 120 -3.49 13.30 5.49
C SER A 120 -3.66 13.59 6.99
N THR A 121 -4.39 12.77 7.73
CA THR A 121 -4.61 13.03 9.17
C THR A 121 -4.41 11.79 10.04
N MET A 122 -4.76 10.62 9.52
CA MET A 122 -4.61 9.35 10.22
C MET A 122 -3.23 8.77 9.97
N MET A 123 -2.72 8.06 10.98
CA MET A 123 -1.49 7.27 10.89
C MET A 123 -1.81 5.87 10.37
N ASN A 124 -0.75 5.10 10.05
CA ASN A 124 -0.82 3.70 9.59
C ASN A 124 -1.49 3.54 8.20
N GLY A 125 -1.44 2.32 7.68
CA GLY A 125 -2.34 1.85 6.63
C GLY A 125 -3.65 1.33 7.22
N PHE A 126 -4.78 1.54 6.56
CA PHE A 126 -6.09 1.01 6.98
C PHE A 126 -7.04 0.91 5.80
N MET A 127 -8.16 0.21 5.95
CA MET A 127 -9.12 0.05 4.86
C MET A 127 -10.49 0.65 5.18
N TYR A 128 -11.13 1.15 4.13
CA TYR A 128 -12.56 1.37 4.13
C TYR A 128 -13.25 0.29 3.30
N GLY A 129 -14.26 -0.37 3.87
CA GLY A 129 -15.14 -1.32 3.19
C GLY A 129 -16.60 -0.87 3.19
N ASN A 130 -17.52 -1.71 2.72
CA ASN A 130 -18.94 -1.38 2.62
C ASN A 130 -19.72 -2.06 3.75
N ILE A 131 -20.84 -1.47 4.18
CA ILE A 131 -21.80 -2.18 5.03
C ILE A 131 -22.67 -3.07 4.14
N PHE A 132 -22.80 -4.33 4.52
CA PHE A 132 -23.72 -5.29 3.92
C PHE A 132 -24.74 -5.73 4.97
N GLU A 133 -25.99 -5.92 4.56
CA GLU A 133 -27.06 -6.42 5.44
C GLU A 133 -26.88 -7.92 5.72
N ASP A 134 -26.31 -8.66 4.76
CA ASP A 134 -25.93 -10.04 4.91
C ASP A 134 -24.73 -10.19 5.85
N GLU A 135 -24.97 -10.78 7.03
CA GLU A 135 -23.97 -10.92 8.08
C GLU A 135 -22.80 -11.80 7.63
N GLU A 136 -23.06 -12.84 6.84
CA GLU A 136 -22.03 -13.75 6.33
C GLU A 136 -21.07 -13.02 5.38
N ARG A 137 -21.59 -12.24 4.42
CA ARG A 137 -20.81 -11.36 3.54
C ARG A 137 -20.03 -10.33 4.34
N PHE A 138 -20.62 -9.77 5.39
CA PHE A 138 -19.92 -8.85 6.29
C PHE A 138 -18.74 -9.52 7.01
N GLN A 139 -18.93 -10.73 7.53
CA GLN A 139 -17.86 -11.50 8.17
C GLN A 139 -16.75 -11.84 7.17
N ARG A 140 -17.11 -12.26 5.94
CA ARG A 140 -16.14 -12.61 4.89
C ARG A 140 -15.30 -11.40 4.44
N GLN A 141 -15.87 -10.20 4.31
CA GLN A 141 -15.07 -9.01 3.98
C GLN A 141 -14.09 -8.63 5.11
N ALA A 142 -14.43 -8.90 6.37
CA ALA A 142 -13.56 -8.56 7.49
C ALA A 142 -12.29 -9.43 7.56
N ILE A 143 -12.28 -10.59 6.89
CA ILE A 143 -11.16 -11.54 6.91
C ILE A 143 -9.89 -10.91 6.31
N PHE A 144 -9.98 -10.31 5.12
CA PHE A 144 -8.78 -9.80 4.44
C PHE A 144 -8.06 -8.69 5.22
N PRO A 145 -8.74 -7.62 5.72
CA PRO A 145 -8.08 -6.60 6.53
C PRO A 145 -7.52 -7.18 7.85
N LYS A 146 -8.18 -8.18 8.44
CA LYS A 146 -7.69 -8.85 9.65
C LYS A 146 -6.40 -9.62 9.41
N LEU A 147 -6.31 -10.37 8.30
CA LEU A 147 -5.09 -11.06 7.89
C LEU A 147 -3.99 -10.06 7.53
N LEU A 148 -4.32 -8.95 6.86
CA LEU A 148 -3.35 -7.90 6.55
C LEU A 148 -2.75 -7.29 7.82
N CYS A 149 -3.56 -7.05 8.86
CA CYS A 149 -3.08 -6.59 10.16
C CYS A 149 -2.09 -7.56 10.84
N GLN A 150 -2.19 -8.86 10.56
CA GLN A 150 -1.23 -9.85 11.06
C GLN A 150 0.06 -9.86 10.24
N ASN A 151 -0.04 -9.54 8.95
CA ASN A 151 1.07 -9.56 8.01
C ASN A 151 1.84 -8.23 7.90
N ALA A 152 1.23 -7.12 8.31
CA ALA A 152 1.78 -5.77 8.20
C ALA A 152 1.71 -5.05 9.55
N GLU A 153 2.87 -4.79 10.15
CA GLU A 153 3.00 -4.09 11.43
C GLU A 153 2.53 -2.62 11.39
N ASP A 154 2.52 -2.05 10.18
CA ASP A 154 2.12 -0.68 9.89
C ASP A 154 0.66 -0.57 9.46
N PHE A 155 -0.09 -1.68 9.41
CA PHE A 155 -1.53 -1.71 9.13
C PHE A 155 -2.37 -1.74 10.42
N SER A 156 -3.44 -0.94 10.47
CA SER A 156 -4.33 -0.80 11.60
C SER A 156 -5.72 -1.36 11.29
N TYR A 157 -6.02 -2.54 11.86
CA TYR A 157 -7.37 -3.09 11.81
C TYR A 157 -8.37 -2.26 12.64
N SER A 158 -7.94 -1.65 13.74
CA SER A 158 -8.81 -0.78 14.56
C SER A 158 -9.25 0.48 13.84
N SER A 159 -8.42 0.98 12.91
CA SER A 159 -8.76 2.13 12.03
C SER A 159 -9.53 1.71 10.78
N THR A 160 -9.63 0.41 10.49
CA THR A 160 -10.39 -0.11 9.37
C THR A 160 -11.88 0.00 9.68
N SER A 161 -12.65 0.56 8.74
CA SER A 161 -14.07 0.88 8.95
C SER A 161 -14.93 0.47 7.76
N PHE A 162 -16.15 0.04 8.06
CA PHE A 162 -17.16 -0.32 7.06
C PHE A 162 -18.30 0.69 7.18
N ASN A 163 -18.64 1.39 6.11
CA ASN A 163 -19.65 2.45 6.15
C ASN A 163 -20.59 2.49 4.93
N ARG A 164 -21.72 3.20 5.09
CA ARG A 164 -22.72 3.44 4.04
C ARG A 164 -22.94 4.92 3.72
N ASP A 165 -21.98 5.79 4.03
CA ASP A 165 -22.01 7.25 3.81
C ASP A 165 -22.48 7.64 2.40
N ALA A 166 -23.51 8.48 2.32
CA ALA A 166 -24.10 8.92 1.04
C ALA A 166 -23.14 9.79 0.21
N VAL A 167 -22.34 10.63 0.86
CA VAL A 167 -21.33 11.50 0.20
C VAL A 167 -20.26 10.68 -0.53
N LYS A 168 -20.08 9.41 -0.15
CA LYS A 168 -19.13 8.48 -0.77
C LYS A 168 -19.75 7.61 -1.86
N ALA A 169 -21.04 7.77 -2.19
CA ALA A 169 -21.71 6.92 -3.18
C ALA A 169 -21.04 6.96 -4.56
N GLY A 170 -20.44 8.09 -4.95
CA GLY A 170 -19.72 8.25 -6.22
C GLY A 170 -18.28 7.73 -6.24
N THR A 171 -17.78 7.12 -5.16
CA THR A 171 -16.42 6.54 -5.12
C THR A 171 -16.40 5.13 -5.70
N GLY A 172 -15.23 4.67 -6.14
CA GLY A 172 -15.07 3.36 -6.78
C GLY A 172 -15.51 2.21 -5.89
N ARG A 173 -15.02 2.20 -4.64
CA ARG A 173 -15.42 1.24 -3.61
C ARG A 173 -16.94 1.12 -3.46
N ARG A 174 -17.66 2.25 -3.47
CA ARG A 174 -19.10 2.28 -3.21
C ARG A 174 -19.95 1.96 -4.42
N PHE A 175 -19.59 2.52 -5.56
CA PHE A 175 -20.26 2.21 -6.81
C PHE A 175 -20.10 0.73 -7.17
N LEU A 176 -18.87 0.22 -7.17
CA LEU A 176 -18.59 -1.18 -7.51
C LEU A 176 -19.15 -2.15 -6.47
N GLY A 177 -19.15 -1.78 -5.18
CA GLY A 177 -19.75 -2.63 -4.14
C GLY A 177 -21.27 -2.79 -4.24
N GLY A 178 -21.96 -1.87 -4.94
CA GLY A 178 -23.38 -1.99 -5.28
C GLY A 178 -23.64 -2.63 -6.65
N LEU A 179 -22.67 -2.57 -7.57
CA LEU A 179 -22.76 -3.15 -8.90
C LEU A 179 -22.40 -4.64 -8.92
N LEU A 180 -21.34 -5.02 -8.21
CA LEU A 180 -20.79 -6.37 -8.20
C LEU A 180 -21.53 -7.25 -7.19
N ASP A 181 -21.50 -8.55 -7.42
CA ASP A 181 -22.24 -9.52 -6.61
C ASP A 181 -21.64 -9.73 -5.20
N HIS A 182 -22.26 -10.66 -4.45
CA HIS A 182 -21.91 -10.96 -3.07
C HIS A 182 -20.54 -11.65 -2.89
N THR A 183 -19.89 -12.07 -3.96
CA THR A 183 -18.55 -12.67 -3.96
C THR A 183 -17.44 -11.63 -4.14
N SER A 184 -17.80 -10.42 -4.60
CA SER A 184 -16.87 -9.32 -4.83
C SER A 184 -16.74 -8.40 -3.61
N TYR A 185 -15.51 -8.20 -3.13
CA TYR A 185 -15.19 -7.28 -2.03
C TYR A 185 -14.46 -6.04 -2.53
N CYS A 186 -15.02 -4.86 -2.24
CA CYS A 186 -14.49 -3.57 -2.67
C CYS A 186 -13.92 -2.81 -1.46
N TYR A 187 -12.65 -2.42 -1.53
CA TYR A 187 -11.96 -1.66 -0.49
C TYR A 187 -11.34 -0.38 -1.04
N THR A 188 -11.27 0.63 -0.19
CA THR A 188 -10.28 1.71 -0.32
C THR A 188 -9.16 1.42 0.69
N LEU A 189 -7.93 1.24 0.22
CA LEU A 189 -6.75 1.14 1.07
C LEU A 189 -6.15 2.53 1.24
N GLU A 190 -6.22 3.06 2.45
CA GLU A 190 -5.61 4.32 2.82
C GLU A 190 -4.24 4.07 3.46
N VAL A 191 -3.28 4.95 3.20
CA VAL A 191 -1.99 4.96 3.91
C VAL A 191 -1.60 6.38 4.32
N SER A 192 -1.10 6.54 5.54
CA SER A 192 -0.69 7.87 6.03
C SER A 192 0.37 8.54 5.15
N PHE A 193 0.25 9.86 4.96
CA PHE A 193 1.35 10.68 4.42
C PHE A 193 2.53 10.84 5.38
N TYR A 194 2.34 10.58 6.67
CA TYR A 194 3.31 10.94 7.71
C TYR A 194 4.00 9.73 8.31
N SER A 195 3.27 8.98 9.13
CA SER A 195 3.85 7.95 9.98
C SER A 195 2.88 6.82 10.24
N TYR A 196 3.43 5.70 10.71
CA TYR A 196 2.68 4.60 11.29
C TYR A 196 3.13 4.37 12.73
N ILE A 197 2.21 3.88 13.54
CA ILE A 197 2.50 3.40 14.89
C ILE A 197 2.75 1.89 14.78
N ILE A 198 3.90 1.43 15.27
CA ILE A 198 4.18 -0.02 15.29
C ILE A 198 3.21 -0.70 16.25
N SER A 199 2.55 -1.75 15.78
CA SER A 199 1.61 -2.54 16.58
C SER A 199 2.19 -2.94 17.95
N GLY A 200 1.44 -2.65 19.03
CA GLY A 200 1.87 -2.90 20.41
C GLY A 200 2.81 -1.85 21.01
N THR A 201 3.10 -0.76 20.29
CA THR A 201 3.93 0.35 20.78
C THR A 201 3.19 1.68 20.65
N THR A 202 3.79 2.75 21.19
CA THR A 202 3.36 4.14 21.00
C THR A 202 4.32 4.94 20.10
N ALA A 203 5.34 4.28 19.54
CA ALA A 203 6.36 4.94 18.74
C ALA A 203 5.85 5.18 17.31
N ALA A 204 5.81 6.46 16.91
CA ALA A 204 5.52 6.85 15.54
C ALA A 204 6.79 6.75 14.69
N VAL A 205 6.73 5.96 13.62
CA VAL A 205 7.81 5.82 12.63
C VAL A 205 7.39 6.53 11.35
N PRO A 206 8.17 7.52 10.86
CA PRO A 206 7.89 8.15 9.58
C PRO A 206 7.90 7.14 8.44
N TYR A 207 6.94 7.25 7.53
CA TYR A 207 6.96 6.43 6.33
C TYR A 207 8.13 6.82 5.43
N THR A 208 8.86 5.81 4.99
CA THR A 208 9.80 5.91 3.88
C THR A 208 9.18 5.28 2.64
N GLU A 209 9.74 5.56 1.46
CA GLU A 209 9.33 4.89 0.21
C GLU A 209 9.38 3.36 0.36
N GLU A 210 10.41 2.83 1.01
CA GLU A 210 10.55 1.40 1.24
C GLU A 210 9.52 0.86 2.25
N ALA A 211 9.09 1.65 3.23
CA ALA A 211 8.00 1.27 4.13
C ALA A 211 6.65 1.20 3.37
N TYR A 212 6.37 2.15 2.49
CA TYR A 212 5.19 2.06 1.61
C TYR A 212 5.24 0.84 0.69
N MET A 213 6.40 0.58 0.07
CA MET A 213 6.58 -0.62 -0.75
C MET A 213 6.43 -1.89 0.10
N LYS A 214 6.92 -1.91 1.35
CA LYS A 214 6.74 -3.03 2.29
C LYS A 214 5.27 -3.32 2.55
N LEU A 215 4.45 -2.29 2.80
CA LEU A 215 3.01 -2.44 2.93
C LEU A 215 2.41 -3.09 1.67
N GLY A 216 2.80 -2.61 0.48
CA GLY A 216 2.38 -3.20 -0.79
C GLY A 216 2.72 -4.68 -0.93
N ARG A 217 3.96 -5.08 -0.59
CA ARG A 217 4.38 -6.49 -0.58
C ARG A 217 3.53 -7.31 0.39
N ASN A 218 3.21 -6.77 1.56
CA ASN A 218 2.38 -7.44 2.57
C ASN A 218 0.91 -7.58 2.11
N VAL A 219 0.36 -6.59 1.41
CA VAL A 219 -0.97 -6.70 0.76
C VAL A 219 -0.97 -7.88 -0.21
N ALA A 220 0.02 -7.96 -1.10
CA ALA A 220 0.10 -9.05 -2.07
C ALA A 220 0.25 -10.43 -1.40
N ARG A 221 1.08 -10.54 -0.34
CA ARG A 221 1.26 -11.79 0.43
C ARG A 221 -0.01 -12.24 1.13
N THR A 222 -0.80 -11.30 1.64
CA THR A 222 -2.04 -11.58 2.38
C THR A 222 -3.07 -12.35 1.55
N PHE A 223 -3.05 -12.20 0.21
CA PHE A 223 -3.91 -13.02 -0.65
C PHE A 223 -3.64 -14.52 -0.48
N LEU A 224 -2.39 -14.94 -0.29
CA LEU A 224 -2.09 -16.36 -0.08
C LEU A 224 -2.80 -16.88 1.18
N ASP A 225 -2.76 -16.12 2.26
CA ASP A 225 -3.40 -16.52 3.52
C ASP A 225 -4.92 -16.50 3.38
N TYR A 226 -5.48 -15.48 2.72
CA TYR A 226 -6.92 -15.37 2.45
C TYR A 226 -7.46 -16.59 1.70
N TYR A 227 -6.83 -16.96 0.58
CA TYR A 227 -7.26 -18.07 -0.25
C TYR A 227 -6.95 -19.45 0.36
N ARG A 228 -6.06 -19.54 1.36
CA ARG A 228 -5.80 -20.79 2.10
C ARG A 228 -6.73 -21.01 3.28
N LEU A 229 -7.09 -19.94 4.00
CA LEU A 229 -7.85 -20.01 5.26
C LEU A 229 -9.36 -19.94 5.06
N ASN A 230 -9.84 -19.63 3.86
CA ASN A 230 -11.26 -19.56 3.57
C ASN A 230 -11.74 -20.87 2.90
N PRO A 231 -12.19 -21.88 3.66
CA PRO A 231 -12.68 -23.15 3.11
C PRO A 231 -13.94 -22.99 2.24
N MET A 232 -14.65 -21.86 2.29
CA MET A 232 -15.73 -21.56 1.33
C MET A 232 -15.21 -21.24 -0.08
N VAL A 233 -13.89 -21.06 -0.25
CA VAL A 233 -13.22 -21.03 -1.55
C VAL A 233 -12.88 -22.47 -1.97
N GLU A 234 -13.88 -23.33 -1.90
CA GLU A 234 -13.78 -24.77 -2.06
C GLU A 234 -13.48 -25.11 -3.53
N LYS A 235 -12.19 -25.37 -3.84
CA LYS A 235 -11.65 -26.24 -4.93
C LYS A 235 -10.17 -26.03 -5.21
N VAL A 236 -9.54 -24.98 -4.67
CA VAL A 236 -8.14 -24.69 -4.95
C VAL A 236 -7.32 -24.76 -3.66
N ALA A 237 -6.83 -25.96 -3.33
CA ALA A 237 -5.83 -26.12 -2.29
C ALA A 237 -4.52 -25.47 -2.78
N ILE A 238 -4.28 -24.21 -2.42
CA ILE A 238 -3.04 -23.52 -2.76
C ILE A 238 -1.90 -24.09 -1.89
N PRO A 239 -0.91 -24.79 -2.47
CA PRO A 239 0.14 -25.46 -1.70
C PRO A 239 1.12 -24.45 -1.10
N MET A 240 1.65 -24.79 0.09
CA MET A 240 2.73 -24.00 0.70
C MET A 240 4.02 -24.14 -0.10
N PRO A 241 4.68 -23.04 -0.48
CA PRO A 241 6.02 -23.14 -1.01
C PRO A 241 6.98 -23.63 0.08
N ARG A 242 7.74 -24.70 -0.21
CA ARG A 242 8.85 -25.14 0.65
C ARG A 242 9.99 -24.12 0.54
N LEU A 243 9.99 -23.13 1.42
CA LEU A 243 11.16 -22.25 1.61
C LEU A 243 12.31 -23.10 2.12
N ARG A 244 13.39 -23.21 1.35
CA ARG A 244 14.60 -23.90 1.84
C ARG A 244 15.14 -23.08 3.00
N ASN A 245 15.35 -23.68 4.17
CA ASN A 245 15.79 -23.02 5.42
C ASN A 245 16.98 -22.05 5.26
N LYS A 246 17.81 -22.21 4.21
CA LYS A 246 18.91 -21.29 3.88
C LYS A 246 18.46 -19.90 3.39
N GLU A 247 17.31 -19.77 2.74
CA GLU A 247 16.84 -18.49 2.18
C GLU A 247 16.28 -17.56 3.27
N ILE A 248 15.57 -18.12 4.26
CA ILE A 248 15.07 -17.38 5.43
C ILE A 248 16.23 -16.80 6.26
N GLU A 249 17.33 -17.54 6.38
CA GLU A 249 18.51 -17.07 7.12
C GLU A 249 19.27 -15.97 6.35
N VAL A 250 19.31 -16.05 5.02
CA VAL A 250 19.91 -15.01 4.16
C VAL A 250 19.08 -13.72 4.15
N GLN A 251 17.75 -13.82 4.16
CA GLN A 251 16.86 -12.66 4.24
C GLN A 251 16.95 -11.97 5.61
N ARG A 252 16.95 -12.74 6.71
CA ARG A 252 17.19 -12.21 8.06
C ARG A 252 18.57 -11.59 8.25
N ARG A 253 19.59 -12.05 7.50
CA ARG A 253 20.95 -11.47 7.50
C ARG A 253 21.05 -10.20 6.67
N LYS A 254 20.26 -10.04 5.60
CA LYS A 254 20.20 -8.80 4.80
C LYS A 254 19.42 -7.68 5.49
N GLU A 255 18.47 -8.01 6.38
CA GLU A 255 17.69 -7.03 7.15
C GLU A 255 18.41 -6.49 8.39
N LYS A 256 19.55 -7.06 8.78
CA LYS A 256 20.42 -6.47 9.81
C LYS A 256 21.46 -5.56 9.15
N SER A 257 21.30 -4.26 9.34
CA SER A 257 22.33 -3.27 9.00
C SER A 257 23.63 -3.55 9.79
N PRO A 258 24.83 -3.35 9.20
CA PRO A 258 26.08 -3.52 9.93
C PRO A 258 26.22 -2.44 11.00
N PRO A 259 26.88 -2.71 12.14
CA PRO A 259 27.19 -1.67 13.10
C PRO A 259 28.14 -0.65 12.46
N TYR A 260 27.76 0.62 12.51
CA TYR A 260 28.60 1.76 12.10
C TYR A 260 29.94 1.71 12.81
N LYS A 261 31.04 1.58 12.06
CA LYS A 261 32.40 1.82 12.57
C LYS A 261 32.75 3.29 12.33
N HIS A 262 32.93 4.05 13.40
CA HIS A 262 33.51 5.40 13.34
C HIS A 262 34.92 5.33 12.72
N PRO A 263 35.27 6.20 11.75
CA PRO A 263 36.65 6.38 11.36
C PRO A 263 37.40 7.20 12.41
N LEU A 264 38.43 6.61 13.01
CA LEU A 264 39.44 7.34 13.78
C LEU A 264 40.22 8.25 12.82
N LEU A 265 40.12 9.56 13.01
CA LEU A 265 40.93 10.56 12.33
C LEU A 265 42.39 10.40 12.76
N ARG A 266 43.24 10.07 11.77
CA ARG A 266 44.69 9.99 11.86
C ARG A 266 45.25 11.41 11.74
N GLY A 267 45.72 12.01 12.84
CA GLY A 267 46.48 13.26 12.78
C GLY A 267 47.91 13.02 12.29
N PRO A 268 48.52 13.94 11.50
CA PRO A 268 49.93 13.86 11.16
C PRO A 268 50.80 14.47 12.26
N ALA A 269 51.98 13.89 12.48
CA ALA A 269 53.00 14.39 13.38
C ALA A 269 54.19 14.97 12.58
N SER A 270 54.69 16.15 12.98
CA SER A 270 56.13 16.45 13.02
C SER A 270 56.45 17.78 13.72
N ASN A 271 57.20 17.66 14.83
CA ASN A 271 58.40 18.40 15.27
C ASN A 271 58.46 19.95 15.47
N TYR A 272 58.48 20.34 16.77
CA TYR A 272 59.46 21.18 17.56
C TYR A 272 59.90 22.60 17.08
N PRO A 273 60.46 23.48 17.97
CA PRO A 273 60.54 23.51 19.44
C PRO A 273 60.28 24.89 20.15
N ASN A 274 60.22 24.84 21.50
CA ASN A 274 60.59 25.86 22.52
C ASN A 274 59.99 27.29 22.52
N GLY A 275 59.45 27.70 23.69
CA GLY A 275 59.29 29.10 24.06
C GLY A 275 58.46 29.34 25.34
N LYS A 276 59.09 29.93 26.36
CA LYS A 276 58.58 30.27 27.70
C LYS A 276 57.45 31.32 27.70
N GLY A 277 56.67 31.37 28.78
CA GLY A 277 56.21 32.66 29.34
C GLY A 277 54.74 32.78 29.77
N ASP A 278 54.52 32.70 31.09
CA ASP A 278 53.82 33.70 31.93
C ASP A 278 52.40 34.24 31.63
N LYS A 279 51.60 34.20 32.73
CA LYS A 279 50.67 35.22 33.28
C LYS A 279 49.17 35.22 32.93
N LYS A 280 48.41 34.99 34.01
CA LYS A 280 47.15 35.62 34.49
C LYS A 280 46.57 36.78 33.67
N SER A 281 45.25 36.74 33.41
CA SER A 281 44.21 37.73 33.78
C SER A 281 42.93 37.41 32.99
N SER A 282 41.82 37.01 33.65
CA SER A 282 40.62 37.83 33.91
C SER A 282 40.17 38.71 32.74
N VAL A 283 38.95 38.51 32.23
CA VAL A 283 37.86 39.51 32.15
C VAL A 283 36.56 38.83 31.68
N ASN A 284 35.52 38.98 32.50
CA ASN A 284 34.10 38.81 32.16
C ASN A 284 33.64 39.91 31.19
N HIS A 285 32.75 39.60 30.25
CA HIS A 285 31.51 40.35 29.96
C HIS A 285 30.81 39.68 28.75
N LYS A 286 29.67 39.03 28.98
CA LYS A 286 28.28 39.52 28.78
C LYS A 286 27.89 39.69 27.31
N ASP A 287 26.95 38.82 26.90
CA ASP A 287 25.93 39.05 25.87
C ASP A 287 25.34 40.45 25.93
N PRO A 288 24.82 40.92 24.79
CA PRO A 288 23.38 41.12 24.76
C PRO A 288 22.70 40.55 23.49
N SER A 289 21.55 39.96 23.75
CA SER A 289 20.41 39.85 22.85
C SER A 289 20.02 41.21 22.25
N ASN A 290 19.64 41.25 20.97
CA ASN A 290 18.23 41.47 20.58
C ASN A 290 18.00 41.43 19.05
N PRO A 291 16.72 41.26 18.63
CA PRO A 291 16.33 40.77 17.31
C PRO A 291 15.89 41.86 16.33
N PHE A 292 15.78 41.46 15.06
CA PHE A 292 14.67 41.77 14.15
C PHE A 292 14.36 40.52 13.32
#